data_AF-A0A7S2YF88-F1
#
_entry.id   AF-A0A7S2YF88-F1
#
_cell.length_a   1.000
_cell.length_b   1.000
_cell.length_c   1.000
_cell.angle_alpha   90.00
_cell.angle_beta   90.00
_cell.angle_gamma   90.00
#
_symmetry.space_group_name_H-M   'P 1'
#
loop_
_entity.id
_entity.type
_entity.pdbx_description
1 polymer ?
#
loop_
_entity_poly.entity_id
_entity_poly.type
_entity_poly.pdbx_seq_one_letter_code
_entity_poly.pdbx_strand_id
1 'polypeptide(L)'
;TSTRKKEKQLTKSPKPPSKASLVDMGPIRGQAPTTLLDATRDYFAYHQHLWVYLYRQKGVAFNDLETSQETHDAFAQFVQAYNAGHLERDYYLQAGIPAPALQQAKTTQHSWGLAAPTSRQEERQIESIQSTVQQQTNLVVSSNTTASSQGGAGVKGPTLPPSSTAAQPIAFPPRKKEEPELSHHPRHSGPRRRRERNDHEQDDHPRPEGRHERLQEQRRQQGERLHGAARDRESHATAAEVAIYSRDDRDELQSVLQRRQARTQQRQQQQSNRLAELQAKEQSKQQAMLEQLGLAHLATGSGDSSQTKKITIAPRSDVTPK
;
A
#
# COMPACT_ATOMS: atom_id res chain seq x y z
N THR A 1 4.40 11.66 42.05
CA THR A 1 5.03 11.98 40.75
C THR A 1 5.82 10.76 40.27
N SER A 2 5.19 9.88 39.49
CA SER A 2 5.79 8.62 39.03
C SER A 2 6.21 8.76 37.57
N THR A 3 7.50 8.97 37.33
CA THR A 3 8.09 9.03 35.99
C THR A 3 8.36 7.62 35.49
N ARG A 4 7.36 7.03 34.81
CA ARG A 4 7.49 5.73 34.16
C ARG A 4 8.37 5.87 32.92
N LYS A 5 9.65 5.58 33.07
CA LYS A 5 10.67 5.55 32.01
C LYS A 5 10.26 4.48 30.99
N LYS A 6 9.74 4.88 29.83
CA LYS A 6 9.49 3.99 28.70
C LYS A 6 10.84 3.58 28.13
N GLU A 7 11.29 2.39 28.53
CA GLU A 7 12.43 1.72 27.93
C GLU A 7 12.09 1.43 26.46
N LYS A 8 12.74 2.18 25.57
CA LYS A 8 12.61 2.04 24.12
C LYS A 8 13.12 0.64 23.79
N GLN A 9 12.22 -0.28 23.44
CA GLN A 9 12.64 -1.60 22.99
C GLN A 9 13.55 -1.42 21.77
N LEU A 10 14.83 -1.78 21.90
CA LEU A 10 15.74 -1.84 20.78
C LEU A 10 15.14 -2.81 19.76
N THR A 11 14.70 -2.27 18.64
CA THR A 11 14.31 -3.07 17.49
C THR A 11 15.53 -3.89 17.09
N LYS A 12 15.41 -5.21 17.15
CA LYS A 12 16.47 -6.12 16.71
C LYS A 12 16.78 -5.76 15.26
N SER A 13 18.04 -5.42 14.99
CA SER A 13 18.49 -5.18 13.62
C SER A 13 18.17 -6.41 12.76
N PRO A 14 17.75 -6.22 11.50
CA PRO A 14 17.49 -7.32 10.59
C PRO A 14 18.77 -8.15 10.46
N LYS A 15 18.63 -9.48 10.54
CA LYS A 15 19.75 -10.38 10.28
C LYS A 15 20.09 -10.33 8.79
N PRO A 16 21.38 -10.26 8.41
CA PRO A 16 21.76 -10.30 7.00
C PRO A 16 21.28 -11.62 6.37
N PRO A 17 20.85 -11.58 5.10
CA PRO A 17 20.42 -12.78 4.38
C PRO A 17 21.59 -13.77 4.25
N SER A 18 21.28 -15.06 4.21
CA SER A 18 22.32 -16.09 4.09
C SER A 18 22.94 -16.04 2.69
N LYS A 19 24.27 -16.06 2.59
CA LYS A 19 25.00 -15.99 1.30
C LYS A 19 24.54 -17.03 0.26
N ALA A 20 24.00 -18.17 0.72
CA ALA A 20 23.48 -19.23 -0.15
C ALA A 20 22.18 -18.86 -0.88
N SER A 21 21.38 -17.90 -0.38
CA SER A 21 20.16 -17.45 -1.07
C SER A 21 20.40 -16.27 -2.01
N LEU A 22 21.62 -15.71 -2.00
CA LEU A 22 21.98 -14.57 -2.83
C LEU A 22 22.41 -15.04 -4.22
N VAL A 23 22.10 -14.23 -5.23
CA VAL A 23 22.63 -14.42 -6.60
C VAL A 23 24.14 -14.46 -6.54
N ASP A 24 24.81 -15.43 -7.15
CA ASP A 24 26.28 -15.45 -7.17
C ASP A 24 26.81 -14.24 -7.98
N MET A 25 27.72 -13.47 -7.40
CA MET A 25 28.40 -12.32 -8.05
C MET A 25 29.90 -12.60 -8.29
N GLY A 26 30.27 -13.86 -8.19
CA GLY A 26 31.64 -14.35 -8.31
C GLY A 26 32.44 -14.23 -7.01
N PRO A 27 33.68 -14.72 -7.03
CA PRO A 27 34.57 -14.68 -5.87
C PRO A 27 34.99 -13.24 -5.54
N ILE A 28 35.43 -13.05 -4.29
CA ILE A 28 36.05 -11.79 -3.84
C ILE A 28 37.33 -11.56 -4.64
N ARG A 29 37.52 -10.36 -5.18
CA ARG A 29 38.66 -10.04 -6.04
C ARG A 29 40.00 -10.09 -5.28
N GLY A 30 40.02 -9.62 -4.04
CA GLY A 30 41.20 -9.63 -3.16
C GLY A 30 42.32 -8.67 -3.57
N GLN A 31 42.09 -7.85 -4.61
CA GLN A 31 43.06 -6.86 -5.10
C GLN A 31 42.38 -5.51 -5.29
N ALA A 32 43.08 -4.45 -4.92
CA ALA A 32 42.61 -3.09 -5.09
C ALA A 32 42.38 -2.77 -6.58
N PRO A 33 41.28 -2.08 -6.93
CA PRO A 33 41.01 -1.66 -8.30
C PRO A 33 42.00 -0.58 -8.76
N THR A 34 42.23 -0.50 -10.08
CA THR A 34 43.08 0.54 -10.68
C THR A 34 42.48 1.94 -10.50
N THR A 35 41.15 2.02 -10.50
CA THR A 35 40.39 3.26 -10.27
C THR A 35 39.85 3.25 -8.83
N LEU A 36 40.37 4.15 -8.00
CA LEU A 36 39.89 4.34 -6.64
C LEU A 36 38.68 5.26 -6.64
N LEU A 37 37.68 4.92 -5.84
CA LEU A 37 36.46 5.73 -5.68
C LEU A 37 36.67 6.80 -4.60
N ASP A 38 36.08 7.98 -4.84
CA ASP A 38 35.95 9.06 -3.87
C ASP A 38 34.56 9.02 -3.21
N ALA A 39 34.53 9.02 -1.88
CA ALA A 39 33.29 8.99 -1.09
C ALA A 39 32.35 10.16 -1.37
N THR A 40 32.87 11.31 -1.82
CA THR A 40 32.06 12.52 -2.02
C THR A 40 31.59 12.69 -3.46
N ARG A 41 32.46 12.43 -4.43
CA ARG A 41 32.21 12.70 -5.86
C ARG A 41 31.46 11.57 -6.56
N ASP A 42 31.76 10.32 -6.18
CA ASP A 42 31.27 9.14 -6.91
C ASP A 42 29.97 8.57 -6.34
N TYR A 43 29.38 9.21 -5.33
CA TYR A 43 28.16 8.77 -4.68
C TYR A 43 27.01 8.49 -5.67
N PHE A 44 26.73 9.44 -6.57
CA PHE A 44 25.61 9.32 -7.50
C PHE A 44 25.87 8.30 -8.61
N ALA A 45 27.12 8.16 -9.06
CA ALA A 45 27.47 7.18 -10.10
C ALA A 45 27.36 5.74 -9.57
N TYR A 46 27.69 5.50 -8.31
CA TYR A 46 27.76 4.17 -7.71
C TYR A 46 26.61 3.84 -6.75
N HIS A 47 25.52 4.62 -6.74
CA HIS A 47 24.38 4.39 -5.85
C HIS A 47 23.75 2.98 -6.00
N GLN A 48 23.68 2.44 -7.22
CA GLN A 48 23.19 1.08 -7.45
C GLN A 48 24.10 0.01 -6.81
N HIS A 49 25.41 0.28 -6.78
CA HIS A 49 26.38 -0.59 -6.12
C HIS A 49 26.22 -0.55 -4.60
N LEU A 50 25.96 0.64 -4.06
CA LEU A 50 25.65 0.80 -2.64
C LEU A 50 24.42 -0.01 -2.23
N TRP A 51 23.36 -0.05 -3.05
CA TRP A 51 22.14 -0.81 -2.73
C TRP A 51 22.42 -2.29 -2.54
N VAL A 52 23.14 -2.90 -3.48
CA VAL A 52 23.49 -4.32 -3.39
C VAL A 52 24.43 -4.54 -2.21
N TYR A 53 25.39 -3.65 -1.98
CA TYR A 53 26.32 -3.75 -0.85
C TYR A 53 25.57 -3.76 0.50
N LEU A 54 24.66 -2.82 0.70
CA LEU A 54 23.84 -2.71 1.92
C LEU A 54 23.02 -3.97 2.17
N TYR A 55 22.36 -4.48 1.12
CA TYR A 55 21.55 -5.68 1.20
C TYR A 55 22.39 -6.90 1.58
N ARG A 56 23.58 -7.06 0.99
CA ARG A 56 24.45 -8.22 1.22
C ARG A 56 25.16 -8.21 2.57
N GLN A 57 25.74 -7.08 2.96
CA GLN A 57 26.53 -6.94 4.18
C GLN A 57 25.64 -6.77 5.41
N LYS A 58 24.63 -5.90 5.32
CA LYS A 58 23.83 -5.48 6.47
C LYS A 58 22.43 -6.11 6.47
N GLY A 59 21.94 -6.62 5.35
CA GLY A 59 20.55 -7.03 5.22
C GLY A 59 19.56 -5.88 5.33
N VAL A 60 20.03 -4.66 5.13
CA VAL A 60 19.23 -3.43 5.22
C VAL A 60 18.94 -2.95 3.82
N ALA A 61 17.68 -2.60 3.60
CA ALA A 61 17.20 -2.08 2.35
C ALA A 61 17.53 -0.57 2.26
N PHE A 62 17.83 -0.03 1.08
CA PHE A 62 18.18 1.40 0.95
C PHE A 62 17.08 2.32 1.52
N ASN A 63 15.82 1.97 1.33
CA ASN A 63 14.67 2.71 1.85
C ASN A 63 14.53 2.66 3.38
N ASP A 64 15.22 1.75 4.06
CA ASP A 64 15.20 1.66 5.52
C ASP A 64 16.19 2.65 6.16
N LEU A 65 17.05 3.29 5.37
CA LEU A 65 17.93 4.36 5.82
C LEU A 65 17.12 5.66 5.87
N GLU A 66 16.74 6.07 7.07
CA GLU A 66 15.90 7.27 7.27
C GLU A 66 16.68 8.56 6.99
N THR A 67 17.99 8.55 7.25
CA THR A 67 18.80 9.77 7.21
C THR A 67 19.78 9.77 6.04
N SER A 68 19.88 10.92 5.35
CA SER A 68 20.88 11.14 4.30
C SER A 68 22.32 10.90 4.81
N GLN A 69 22.61 11.33 6.04
CA GLN A 69 23.91 11.11 6.68
C GLN A 69 24.25 9.62 6.85
N GLU A 70 23.31 8.79 7.30
CA GLU A 70 23.51 7.33 7.42
C GLU A 70 23.83 6.69 6.06
N THR A 71 23.21 7.23 5.00
CA THR A 71 23.45 6.79 3.63
C THR A 71 24.86 7.15 3.15
N HIS A 72 25.32 8.37 3.44
CA HIS A 72 26.69 8.80 3.16
C HIS A 72 27.73 8.02 3.97
N ASP A 73 27.46 7.74 5.25
CA ASP A 73 28.35 6.93 6.09
C ASP A 73 28.43 5.48 5.59
N ALA A 74 27.30 4.91 5.16
CA ALA A 74 27.28 3.61 4.51
C ALA A 74 28.04 3.61 3.17
N PHE A 75 27.97 4.71 2.41
CA PHE A 75 28.73 4.86 1.18
C PHE A 75 30.24 4.96 1.45
N ALA A 76 30.66 5.67 2.49
CA ALA A 76 32.07 5.72 2.88
C ALA A 76 32.61 4.32 3.23
N GLN A 77 31.81 3.50 3.94
CA GLN A 77 32.15 2.10 4.23
C GLN A 77 32.23 1.26 2.95
N PHE A 78 31.29 1.45 2.02
CA PHE A 78 31.32 0.80 0.70
C PHE A 78 32.59 1.17 -0.07
N VAL A 79 32.96 2.44 -0.12
CA VAL A 79 34.17 2.92 -0.81
C VAL A 79 35.44 2.32 -0.20
N GLN A 80 35.51 2.22 1.14
CA GLN A 80 36.62 1.55 1.81
C GLN A 80 36.72 0.06 1.41
N ALA A 81 35.59 -0.66 1.42
CA ALA A 81 35.56 -2.07 1.01
C ALA A 81 35.89 -2.25 -0.49
N TYR A 82 35.40 -1.34 -1.33
CA TYR A 82 35.65 -1.32 -2.78
C TYR A 82 37.13 -1.10 -3.08
N ASN A 83 37.73 -0.06 -2.50
CA ASN A 83 39.13 0.30 -2.68
C ASN A 83 40.08 -0.76 -2.09
N ALA A 84 39.67 -1.46 -1.03
CA ALA A 84 40.42 -2.58 -0.46
C ALA A 84 40.37 -3.86 -1.32
N GLY A 85 39.49 -3.96 -2.32
CA GLY A 85 39.34 -5.19 -3.11
C GLY A 85 38.54 -6.29 -2.41
N HIS A 86 37.79 -5.96 -1.35
CA HIS A 86 37.06 -6.94 -0.53
C HIS A 86 35.66 -7.29 -1.07
N LEU A 87 35.25 -6.68 -2.19
CA LEU A 87 33.96 -6.96 -2.83
C LEU A 87 34.07 -8.08 -3.86
N GLU A 88 32.92 -8.63 -4.24
CA GLU A 88 32.84 -9.65 -5.29
C GLU A 88 33.25 -9.10 -6.66
N ARG A 89 33.68 -10.00 -7.54
CA ARG A 89 34.18 -9.68 -8.89
C ARG A 89 33.26 -8.74 -9.66
N ASP A 90 31.95 -8.95 -9.63
CA ASP A 90 30.99 -8.21 -10.44
C ASP A 90 30.91 -6.72 -10.08
N TYR A 91 31.30 -6.30 -8.88
CA TYR A 91 31.38 -4.89 -8.52
C TYR A 91 32.42 -4.11 -9.34
N TYR A 92 33.40 -4.80 -9.90
CA TYR A 92 34.51 -4.21 -10.63
C TYR A 92 34.36 -4.33 -12.15
N LEU A 93 33.29 -4.97 -12.63
CA LEU A 93 33.07 -5.13 -14.06
C LEU A 93 32.48 -3.86 -14.66
N GLN A 94 33.00 -3.45 -15.82
CA GLN A 94 32.47 -2.31 -16.57
C GLN A 94 31.06 -2.56 -17.13
N ALA A 95 30.64 -3.84 -17.17
CA ALA A 95 29.28 -4.24 -17.53
C ALA A 95 28.22 -3.81 -16.48
N GLY A 96 28.66 -3.39 -15.29
CA GLY A 96 27.77 -3.04 -14.18
C GLY A 96 27.27 -4.26 -13.41
N ILE A 97 26.44 -4.00 -12.40
CA ILE A 97 25.91 -5.05 -11.53
C ILE A 97 24.84 -5.86 -12.28
N PRO A 98 24.84 -7.20 -12.15
CA PRO A 98 23.82 -8.03 -12.76
C PRO A 98 22.41 -7.62 -12.27
N ALA A 99 21.49 -7.43 -13.22
CA ALA A 99 20.09 -7.12 -12.97
C ALA A 99 19.41 -7.99 -11.89
N PRO A 100 19.64 -9.33 -11.80
CA PRO A 100 19.03 -10.14 -10.74
C PRO A 100 19.51 -9.74 -9.33
N ALA A 101 20.78 -9.34 -9.15
CA ALA A 101 21.28 -8.88 -7.85
C ALA A 101 20.66 -7.52 -7.46
N LEU A 102 20.45 -6.63 -8.44
CA LEU A 102 19.74 -5.36 -8.21
C LEU A 102 18.27 -5.60 -7.83
N GLN A 103 17.60 -6.57 -8.45
CA GLN A 103 16.24 -6.92 -8.09
C GLN A 103 16.13 -7.47 -6.67
N GLN A 104 17.12 -8.25 -6.21
CA GLN A 104 17.16 -8.72 -4.82
C GLN A 104 17.33 -7.57 -3.82
N ALA A 105 18.13 -6.55 -4.17
CA ALA A 105 18.38 -5.40 -3.30
C ALA A 105 17.23 -4.37 -3.30
N LYS A 106 16.31 -4.43 -4.27
CA LYS A 106 15.14 -3.55 -4.31
C LYS A 106 14.18 -3.93 -3.18
N THR A 107 14.08 -2.99 -2.25
CA THR A 107 13.39 -3.04 -0.95
C THR A 107 11.90 -3.41 -1.04
N THR A 108 11.24 -3.10 -2.15
CA THR A 108 9.81 -3.36 -2.32
C THR A 108 9.60 -4.69 -3.03
N GLN A 109 9.84 -5.81 -2.32
CA GLN A 109 9.09 -7.04 -2.59
C GLN A 109 7.63 -6.95 -2.11
N HIS A 110 7.18 -5.76 -1.70
CA HIS A 110 5.80 -5.38 -1.94
C HIS A 110 5.56 -5.29 -3.45
N SER A 111 5.55 -6.46 -4.12
CA SER A 111 4.56 -6.71 -5.13
C SER A 111 3.23 -6.39 -4.45
N TRP A 112 2.50 -5.43 -4.99
CA TRP A 112 1.06 -5.41 -4.77
C TRP A 112 0.60 -6.77 -5.26
N GLY A 113 0.47 -7.71 -4.33
CA GLY A 113 -0.07 -9.02 -4.61
C GLY A 113 -1.50 -8.75 -5.01
N LEU A 114 -1.73 -8.51 -6.31
CA LEU A 114 -2.98 -8.85 -6.92
C LEU A 114 -3.19 -10.30 -6.48
N ALA A 115 -4.19 -10.53 -5.62
CA ALA A 115 -4.24 -11.68 -4.73
C ALA A 115 -4.47 -13.03 -5.45
N ALA A 116 -4.26 -13.08 -6.76
CA ALA A 116 -4.24 -14.27 -7.58
C ALA A 116 -2.95 -14.25 -8.43
N PRO A 117 -2.29 -15.40 -8.68
CA PRO A 117 -1.38 -15.51 -9.81
C PRO A 117 -2.20 -15.04 -11.02
N THR A 118 -1.83 -13.90 -11.59
CA THR A 118 -2.53 -13.35 -12.74
C THR A 118 -2.69 -14.46 -13.74
N SER A 119 -3.92 -14.78 -14.11
CA SER A 119 -4.19 -15.84 -15.08
C SER A 119 -3.32 -15.60 -16.30
N ARG A 120 -2.87 -16.64 -17.00
CA ARG A 120 -2.09 -16.48 -18.25
C ARG A 120 -2.79 -15.56 -19.26
N GLN A 121 -4.11 -15.38 -19.13
CA GLN A 121 -4.88 -14.38 -19.88
C GLN A 121 -4.63 -12.94 -19.40
N GLU A 122 -4.56 -12.70 -18.10
CA GLU A 122 -4.27 -11.40 -17.51
C GLU A 122 -2.84 -10.95 -17.80
N GLU A 123 -1.86 -11.86 -17.78
CA GLU A 123 -0.48 -11.55 -18.20
C GLU A 123 -0.43 -11.01 -19.64
N ARG A 124 -1.12 -11.68 -20.57
CA ARG A 124 -1.22 -11.21 -21.97
C ARG A 124 -1.93 -9.86 -22.08
N GLN A 125 -2.95 -9.61 -21.26
CA GLN A 125 -3.63 -8.32 -21.23
C GLN A 125 -2.71 -7.22 -20.70
N ILE A 126 -1.94 -7.49 -19.65
CA ILE A 126 -0.96 -6.55 -19.10
C ILE A 126 0.13 -6.25 -20.13
N GLU A 127 0.70 -7.27 -20.79
CA GLU A 127 1.68 -7.09 -21.87
C GLU A 127 1.08 -6.27 -23.04
N SER A 128 -0.16 -6.54 -23.42
CA SER A 128 -0.85 -5.78 -24.47
C SER A 128 -1.04 -4.30 -24.07
N ILE A 129 -1.45 -4.03 -22.83
CA ILE A 129 -1.60 -2.66 -22.31
C ILE A 129 -0.23 -1.96 -22.26
N GLN A 130 0.81 -2.64 -21.75
CA GLN A 130 2.17 -2.10 -21.70
C GLN A 130 2.70 -1.78 -23.10
N SER A 131 2.52 -2.67 -24.08
CA SER A 131 2.92 -2.43 -25.46
C SER A 131 2.18 -1.24 -26.08
N THR A 132 0.88 -1.09 -25.81
CA THR A 132 0.06 0.03 -26.28
C THR A 132 0.55 1.34 -25.68
N VAL A 133 0.78 1.38 -24.37
CA VAL A 133 1.30 2.57 -23.68
C VAL A 133 2.69 2.93 -24.20
N GLN A 134 3.57 1.94 -24.40
CA GLN A 134 4.90 2.17 -24.93
C GLN A 134 4.85 2.74 -26.37
N GLN A 135 3.99 2.20 -27.23
CA GLN A 135 3.77 2.74 -28.58
C GLN A 135 3.25 4.17 -28.54
N GLN A 136 2.22 4.45 -27.72
CA GLN A 136 1.67 5.81 -27.57
C GLN A 136 2.73 6.79 -27.07
N THR A 137 3.55 6.38 -26.09
CA THR A 137 4.58 7.23 -25.51
C THR A 137 5.72 7.50 -26.50
N ASN A 138 6.18 6.47 -27.22
CA ASN A 138 7.25 6.62 -28.21
C ASN A 138 6.81 7.42 -29.45
N LEU A 139 5.55 7.31 -29.86
CA LEU A 139 5.00 8.09 -30.97
C LEU A 139 4.91 9.59 -30.64
N VAL A 140 4.48 9.94 -29.42
CA VAL A 140 4.42 11.35 -28.97
C VAL A 140 5.81 11.99 -28.91
N VAL A 141 6.83 11.22 -28.49
CA VAL A 141 8.22 11.69 -28.47
C VAL A 141 8.77 11.93 -29.88
N SER A 142 8.41 11.07 -30.84
CA SER A 142 8.86 11.17 -32.23
C SER A 142 8.18 12.30 -33.02
N SER A 143 6.95 12.70 -32.66
CA SER A 143 6.25 13.82 -33.30
C SER A 143 6.67 15.21 -32.81
N ASN A 144 7.48 15.29 -31.74
CA ASN A 144 7.90 16.58 -31.15
C ASN A 144 9.34 17.00 -31.49
N THR A 145 10.08 16.22 -32.28
CA THR A 145 11.50 16.49 -32.58
C THR A 145 11.77 17.18 -33.91
N THR A 146 10.75 17.60 -34.67
CA THR A 146 10.92 18.24 -35.99
C THR A 146 10.31 19.63 -36.15
N ALA A 147 9.93 20.31 -35.06
CA ALA A 147 9.38 21.66 -35.14
C ALA A 147 10.08 22.64 -34.19
N SER A 148 11.36 22.88 -34.41
CA SER A 148 12.07 24.06 -33.89
C SER A 148 12.38 25.03 -35.03
N SER A 149 11.39 25.81 -35.45
CA SER A 149 11.63 27.14 -36.00
C SER A 149 10.39 28.03 -35.92
N GLN A 150 10.50 29.05 -35.07
CA GLN A 150 9.83 30.35 -35.10
C GLN A 150 8.36 30.46 -34.65
N GLY A 151 8.18 31.32 -33.65
CA GLY A 151 7.02 32.21 -33.53
C GLY A 151 6.04 31.80 -32.44
N GLY A 152 6.01 32.59 -31.36
CA GLY A 152 5.10 32.36 -30.24
C GLY A 152 3.63 32.55 -30.58
N ALA A 153 2.78 31.77 -29.92
CA ALA A 153 1.47 32.18 -29.37
C ALA A 153 0.78 30.95 -28.76
N GLY A 154 0.44 31.04 -27.47
CA GLY A 154 -0.63 30.27 -26.83
C GLY A 154 -0.40 28.76 -26.68
N VAL A 155 -0.11 28.33 -25.46
CA VAL A 155 -0.21 26.93 -25.03
C VAL A 155 -1.67 26.48 -25.17
N LYS A 156 -2.01 25.87 -26.32
CA LYS A 156 -3.25 25.11 -26.46
C LYS A 156 -3.01 23.75 -25.81
N GLY A 157 -3.78 23.47 -24.76
CA GLY A 157 -3.75 22.18 -24.07
C GLY A 157 -4.03 21.00 -25.00
N PRO A 158 -3.76 19.76 -24.52
CA PRO A 158 -3.90 18.53 -25.31
C PRO A 158 -5.30 18.45 -25.92
N THR A 159 -5.35 18.58 -27.24
CA THR A 159 -6.59 18.50 -28.00
C THR A 159 -6.96 17.01 -28.10
N LEU A 160 -8.06 16.63 -27.46
CA LEU A 160 -8.62 15.29 -27.58
C LEU A 160 -8.89 14.99 -29.07
N PRO A 161 -8.55 13.78 -29.57
CA PRO A 161 -8.84 13.44 -30.95
C PRO A 161 -10.34 13.52 -31.20
N PRO A 162 -10.78 13.99 -32.38
CA PRO A 162 -12.20 14.03 -32.72
C PRO A 162 -12.76 12.62 -32.62
N SER A 163 -13.82 12.50 -31.81
CA SER A 163 -14.71 11.35 -31.71
C SER A 163 -15.26 11.02 -33.11
N SER A 164 -14.51 10.25 -33.89
CA SER A 164 -15.00 9.63 -35.10
C SER A 164 -15.84 8.43 -34.70
N THR A 165 -17.14 8.67 -34.63
CA THR A 165 -18.20 7.68 -34.71
C THR A 165 -18.13 7.00 -36.07
N ALA A 166 -17.27 5.99 -36.18
CA ALA A 166 -17.34 4.97 -37.22
C ALA A 166 -16.87 3.65 -36.61
N ALA A 167 -17.80 3.00 -35.89
CA ALA A 167 -17.64 1.64 -35.42
C ALA A 167 -17.44 0.72 -36.64
N GLN A 168 -16.18 0.41 -36.94
CA GLN A 168 -15.85 -0.74 -37.78
C GLN A 168 -16.21 -2.00 -36.98
N PRO A 169 -17.08 -2.89 -37.48
CA PRO A 169 -17.33 -4.16 -36.82
C PRO A 169 -16.04 -4.99 -36.88
N ILE A 170 -15.44 -5.22 -35.71
CA ILE A 170 -14.34 -6.17 -35.55
C ILE A 170 -14.89 -7.54 -35.92
N ALA A 171 -14.53 -8.03 -37.11
CA ALA A 171 -14.85 -9.37 -37.57
C ALA A 171 -14.05 -10.37 -36.73
N PHE A 172 -14.69 -10.93 -35.70
CA PHE A 172 -14.17 -12.06 -34.96
C PHE A 172 -14.08 -13.28 -35.90
N PRO A 173 -12.95 -13.98 -35.98
CA PRO A 173 -12.86 -15.22 -36.75
C PRO A 173 -13.83 -16.26 -36.17
N PRO A 174 -14.47 -17.10 -37.03
CA PRO A 174 -15.43 -18.10 -36.58
C PRO A 174 -14.75 -19.07 -35.62
N ARG A 175 -15.21 -19.02 -34.36
CA ARG A 175 -14.82 -19.94 -33.29
C ARG A 175 -15.19 -21.36 -33.72
N LYS A 176 -14.19 -22.20 -34.00
CA LYS A 176 -14.39 -23.64 -34.21
C LYS A 176 -15.11 -24.18 -32.98
N LYS A 177 -16.27 -24.79 -33.20
CA LYS A 177 -16.99 -25.58 -32.22
C LYS A 177 -16.15 -26.83 -31.94
N GLU A 178 -15.30 -26.76 -30.94
CA GLU A 178 -14.76 -27.97 -30.31
C GLU A 178 -15.85 -28.52 -29.38
N GLU A 179 -16.20 -29.78 -29.61
CA GLU A 179 -17.14 -30.55 -28.82
C GLU A 179 -16.71 -30.57 -27.34
N PRO A 180 -17.65 -30.55 -26.39
CA PRO A 180 -17.34 -30.80 -25.01
C PRO A 180 -17.05 -32.29 -24.82
N GLU A 181 -15.76 -32.66 -24.87
CA GLU A 181 -15.33 -33.95 -24.35
C GLU A 181 -15.62 -33.99 -22.85
N LEU A 182 -16.52 -34.89 -22.44
CA LEU A 182 -16.81 -35.24 -21.06
C LEU A 182 -15.55 -35.83 -20.39
N SER A 183 -14.64 -34.99 -19.91
CA SER A 183 -13.62 -35.42 -18.97
C SER A 183 -14.11 -35.21 -17.54
N HIS A 184 -14.58 -36.30 -16.94
CA HIS A 184 -14.85 -36.44 -15.52
C HIS A 184 -13.65 -35.96 -14.68
N HIS A 185 -13.74 -34.75 -14.11
CA HIS A 185 -12.84 -34.37 -13.02
C HIS A 185 -13.31 -35.02 -11.71
N PRO A 186 -12.50 -35.90 -11.10
CA PRO A 186 -12.84 -36.49 -9.82
C PRO A 186 -12.86 -35.41 -8.75
N ARG A 187 -13.92 -35.44 -7.95
CA ARG A 187 -14.07 -34.66 -6.72
C ARG A 187 -12.85 -34.92 -5.82
N HIS A 188 -11.94 -33.95 -5.73
CA HIS A 188 -10.95 -33.89 -4.64
C HIS A 188 -11.66 -33.45 -3.35
N SER A 189 -12.43 -34.38 -2.77
CA SER A 189 -12.83 -34.33 -1.38
C SER A 189 -11.71 -34.90 -0.51
N GLY A 190 -10.89 -34.01 0.08
CA GLY A 190 -10.03 -34.35 1.23
C GLY A 190 -8.96 -33.30 1.52
N PRO A 191 -8.50 -33.09 2.79
CA PRO A 191 -8.94 -33.67 4.05
C PRO A 191 -9.29 -32.58 5.09
N ARG A 192 -10.57 -32.17 5.16
CA ARG A 192 -11.04 -31.23 6.21
C ARG A 192 -11.42 -31.92 7.54
N ARG A 193 -11.33 -33.25 7.64
CA ARG A 193 -11.86 -34.04 8.77
C ARG A 193 -10.84 -34.50 9.82
N ARG A 194 -9.65 -33.90 9.91
CA ARG A 194 -8.64 -34.33 10.90
C ARG A 194 -8.17 -33.25 11.89
N ARG A 195 -8.87 -32.11 11.97
CA ARG A 195 -8.54 -31.04 12.94
C ARG A 195 -9.59 -30.83 14.05
N GLU A 196 -10.75 -31.46 13.99
CA GLU A 196 -11.82 -31.25 14.99
C GLU A 196 -11.78 -32.22 16.19
N ARG A 197 -10.70 -33.00 16.38
CA ARG A 197 -10.60 -34.00 17.46
C ARG A 197 -9.57 -33.74 18.55
N ASN A 198 -8.82 -32.63 18.51
CA ASN A 198 -7.82 -32.33 19.54
C ASN A 198 -8.15 -31.13 20.44
N ASP A 199 -9.32 -30.49 20.29
CA ASP A 199 -9.70 -29.32 21.08
C ASP A 199 -10.66 -29.65 22.25
N HIS A 200 -10.90 -30.93 22.57
CA HIS A 200 -11.90 -31.30 23.59
C HIS A 200 -11.37 -31.86 24.91
N GLU A 201 -10.07 -32.08 25.08
CA GLU A 201 -9.53 -32.62 26.35
C GLU A 201 -8.15 -32.03 26.64
N GLN A 202 -8.12 -30.91 27.37
CA GLN A 202 -7.12 -30.55 28.40
C GLN A 202 -7.18 -29.05 28.66
N ASP A 203 -7.87 -28.67 29.73
CA ASP A 203 -7.36 -27.79 30.80
C ASP A 203 -8.54 -27.15 31.56
N ASP A 204 -9.15 -27.92 32.46
CA ASP A 204 -9.98 -27.42 33.56
C ASP A 204 -9.10 -26.71 34.60
N HIS A 205 -8.52 -25.60 34.20
CA HIS A 205 -7.96 -24.63 35.13
C HIS A 205 -8.63 -23.29 34.88
N PRO A 206 -9.32 -22.69 35.87
CA PRO A 206 -9.94 -21.38 35.73
C PRO A 206 -8.83 -20.33 35.52
N ARG A 207 -8.54 -20.03 34.25
CA ARG A 207 -7.62 -18.95 33.87
C ARG A 207 -8.34 -17.61 34.04
N PRO A 208 -7.65 -16.55 34.49
CA PRO A 208 -8.26 -15.27 34.81
C PRO A 208 -9.04 -14.71 33.61
N GLU A 209 -10.37 -14.73 33.76
CA GLU A 209 -11.37 -14.28 32.80
C GLU A 209 -11.08 -12.83 32.38
N GLY A 210 -11.12 -12.58 31.07
CA GLY A 210 -11.13 -11.21 30.53
C GLY A 210 -9.97 -10.83 29.60
N ARG A 211 -8.78 -11.41 29.71
CA ARG A 211 -7.69 -11.08 28.74
C ARG A 211 -7.77 -11.92 27.47
N HIS A 212 -8.02 -13.22 27.61
CA HIS A 212 -8.17 -14.13 26.47
C HIS A 212 -9.47 -13.86 25.71
N GLU A 213 -10.55 -13.63 26.45
CA GLU A 213 -11.86 -13.32 25.88
C GLU A 213 -11.85 -12.01 25.09
N ARG A 214 -11.19 -10.95 25.58
CA ARG A 214 -11.00 -9.71 24.80
C ARG A 214 -10.20 -9.91 23.51
N LEU A 215 -9.22 -10.79 23.52
CA LEU A 215 -8.41 -11.13 22.34
C LEU A 215 -9.22 -11.94 21.32
N GLN A 216 -10.07 -12.83 21.80
CA GLN A 216 -10.96 -13.65 20.97
C GLN A 216 -12.09 -12.80 20.37
N GLU A 217 -12.67 -11.90 21.17
CA GLU A 217 -13.64 -10.89 20.74
C GLU A 217 -13.02 -9.92 19.71
N GLN A 218 -11.78 -9.44 19.94
CA GLN A 218 -11.06 -8.62 18.95
C GLN A 218 -10.81 -9.36 17.64
N ARG A 219 -10.44 -10.65 17.69
CA ARG A 219 -10.26 -11.47 16.49
C ARG A 219 -11.58 -11.64 15.75
N ARG A 220 -12.68 -11.84 16.46
CA ARG A 220 -14.01 -11.94 15.87
C ARG A 220 -14.43 -10.62 15.21
N GLN A 221 -14.24 -9.48 15.89
CA GLN A 221 -14.51 -8.15 15.33
C GLN A 221 -13.64 -7.82 14.10
N GLN A 222 -12.35 -8.21 14.10
CA GLN A 222 -11.47 -8.05 12.95
C GLN A 222 -11.90 -8.96 11.78
N GLY A 223 -12.30 -10.20 12.06
CA GLY A 223 -12.83 -11.12 11.07
C GLY A 223 -14.14 -10.62 10.46
N GLU A 224 -15.08 -10.16 11.28
CA GLU A 224 -16.34 -9.56 10.82
C GLU A 224 -16.10 -8.29 9.99
N ARG A 225 -15.10 -7.46 10.35
CA ARG A 225 -14.74 -6.26 9.60
C ARG A 225 -14.09 -6.57 8.24
N LEU A 226 -13.19 -7.55 8.20
CA LEU A 226 -12.50 -7.96 6.97
C LEU A 226 -13.44 -8.71 6.01
N HIS A 227 -14.28 -9.60 6.53
CA HIS A 227 -15.17 -10.43 5.70
C HIS A 227 -16.55 -9.80 5.45
N GLY A 228 -17.00 -8.87 6.29
CA GLY A 228 -18.27 -8.14 6.08
C GLY A 228 -18.27 -7.35 4.76
N ALA A 229 -17.16 -6.68 4.44
CA ALA A 229 -17.03 -5.92 3.19
C ALA A 229 -17.06 -6.82 1.93
N ALA A 230 -16.58 -8.06 2.02
CA ALA A 230 -16.62 -9.03 0.93
C ALA A 230 -18.02 -9.64 0.76
N ARG A 231 -18.69 -9.96 1.88
CA ARG A 231 -20.05 -10.52 1.89
C ARG A 231 -21.09 -9.52 1.36
N ASP A 232 -20.88 -8.23 1.60
CA ASP A 232 -21.71 -7.17 1.03
C ASP A 232 -21.61 -7.10 -0.50
N ARG A 233 -20.42 -7.36 -1.08
CA ARG A 233 -20.20 -7.32 -2.53
C ARG A 233 -20.87 -8.48 -3.26
N GLU A 234 -20.81 -9.69 -2.70
CA GLU A 234 -21.47 -10.88 -3.25
C GLU A 234 -23.00 -10.80 -3.16
N SER A 235 -23.55 -10.19 -2.10
CA SER A 235 -24.99 -10.00 -1.94
C SER A 235 -25.60 -9.06 -3.00
N HIS A 236 -24.80 -8.13 -3.54
CA HIS A 236 -25.22 -7.20 -4.58
C HIS A 236 -25.20 -7.83 -5.98
N ALA A 237 -24.27 -8.76 -6.26
CA ALA A 237 -24.17 -9.44 -7.54
C ALA A 237 -25.27 -10.51 -7.71
N THR A 238 -25.50 -11.31 -6.67
CA THR A 238 -26.48 -12.41 -6.69
C THR A 238 -27.94 -11.93 -6.74
N ALA A 239 -28.27 -10.83 -6.06
CA ALA A 239 -29.63 -10.29 -6.09
C ALA A 239 -30.00 -9.64 -7.44
N ALA A 240 -29.02 -9.18 -8.22
CA ALA A 240 -29.24 -8.65 -9.56
C ALA A 240 -29.46 -9.77 -10.59
N GLU A 241 -28.76 -10.90 -10.46
CA GLU A 241 -28.95 -12.06 -11.33
C GLU A 241 -30.30 -12.75 -11.10
N VAL A 242 -30.74 -12.93 -9.85
CA VAL A 242 -32.02 -13.59 -9.56
C VAL A 242 -33.23 -12.80 -10.12
N ALA A 243 -33.15 -11.46 -10.15
CA ALA A 243 -34.22 -10.62 -10.70
C ALA A 243 -34.29 -10.61 -12.24
N ILE A 244 -33.23 -11.04 -12.95
CA ILE A 244 -33.19 -11.06 -14.42
C ILE A 244 -33.76 -12.37 -14.99
N TYR A 245 -33.74 -13.47 -14.22
CA TYR A 245 -34.19 -14.78 -14.69
C TYR A 245 -35.59 -15.22 -14.22
N SER A 246 -36.20 -14.58 -13.21
CA SER A 246 -37.61 -14.81 -12.84
C SER A 246 -38.54 -13.88 -13.62
N ARG A 247 -38.92 -14.28 -14.84
CA ARG A 247 -39.64 -13.41 -15.79
C ARG A 247 -41.18 -13.42 -15.66
N ASP A 248 -41.77 -14.31 -14.87
CA ASP A 248 -43.24 -14.51 -14.90
C ASP A 248 -44.02 -14.02 -13.67
N ASP A 249 -43.36 -13.67 -12.54
CA ASP A 249 -44.05 -13.26 -11.30
C ASP A 249 -43.82 -11.78 -10.94
N ARG A 250 -44.75 -10.92 -11.38
CA ARG A 250 -44.72 -9.45 -11.18
C ARG A 250 -44.80 -9.04 -9.70
N ASP A 251 -45.48 -9.84 -8.88
CA ASP A 251 -45.62 -9.59 -7.44
C ASP A 251 -44.33 -9.93 -6.67
N GLU A 252 -43.59 -10.93 -7.14
CA GLU A 252 -42.31 -11.31 -6.53
C GLU A 252 -41.27 -10.19 -6.74
N LEU A 253 -41.24 -9.58 -7.93
CA LEU A 253 -40.37 -8.44 -8.22
C LEU A 253 -40.61 -7.25 -7.26
N GLN A 254 -41.88 -6.93 -6.98
CA GLN A 254 -42.21 -5.86 -6.03
C GLN A 254 -41.73 -6.18 -4.62
N SER A 255 -41.88 -7.43 -4.17
CA SER A 255 -41.41 -7.87 -2.86
C SER A 255 -39.88 -7.79 -2.74
N VAL A 256 -39.14 -8.13 -3.79
CA VAL A 256 -37.68 -8.05 -3.85
C VAL A 256 -37.20 -6.60 -3.83
N LEU A 257 -37.87 -5.71 -4.57
CA LEU A 257 -37.59 -4.27 -4.55
C LEU A 257 -37.83 -3.65 -3.17
N GLN A 258 -38.94 -3.99 -2.51
CA GLN A 258 -39.23 -3.52 -1.14
C GLN A 258 -38.19 -4.01 -0.14
N ARG A 259 -37.78 -5.29 -0.19
CA ARG A 259 -36.71 -5.82 0.66
C ARG A 259 -35.38 -5.10 0.41
N ARG A 260 -35.06 -4.77 -0.85
CA ARG A 260 -33.85 -4.01 -1.21
C ARG A 260 -33.90 -2.58 -0.69
N GLN A 261 -35.06 -1.90 -0.81
CA GLN A 261 -35.25 -0.56 -0.28
C GLN A 261 -35.12 -0.55 1.25
N ALA A 262 -35.77 -1.48 1.94
CA ALA A 262 -35.68 -1.63 3.40
C ALA A 262 -34.24 -1.83 3.88
N ARG A 263 -33.46 -2.72 3.24
CA ARG A 263 -32.04 -2.91 3.56
C ARG A 263 -31.20 -1.66 3.31
N THR A 264 -31.52 -0.91 2.26
CA THR A 264 -30.80 0.33 1.94
C THR A 264 -31.09 1.42 2.98
N GLN A 265 -32.36 1.57 3.37
CA GLN A 265 -32.76 2.47 4.45
C GLN A 265 -32.14 2.09 5.79
N GLN A 266 -32.11 0.79 6.13
CA GLN A 266 -31.48 0.32 7.36
C GLN A 266 -29.98 0.65 7.40
N ARG A 267 -29.28 0.52 6.27
CA ARG A 267 -27.86 0.91 6.16
C ARG A 267 -27.66 2.41 6.32
N GLN A 268 -28.50 3.22 5.68
CA GLN A 268 -28.46 4.68 5.85
C GLN A 268 -28.72 5.09 7.31
N GLN A 269 -29.69 4.46 7.97
CA GLN A 269 -29.97 4.69 9.39
C GLN A 269 -28.78 4.29 10.29
N GLN A 270 -28.13 3.15 10.01
CA GLN A 270 -26.92 2.75 10.76
C GLN A 270 -25.77 3.74 10.55
N GLN A 271 -25.59 4.25 9.34
CA GLN A 271 -24.59 5.27 9.05
C GLN A 271 -24.88 6.60 9.74
N SER A 272 -26.15 7.07 9.70
CA SER A 272 -26.55 8.30 10.39
C SER A 272 -26.41 8.17 11.90
N ASN A 273 -26.79 7.03 12.48
CA ASN A 273 -26.63 6.77 13.91
C ASN A 273 -25.15 6.78 14.32
N ARG A 274 -24.27 6.17 13.51
CA ARG A 274 -22.83 6.17 13.76
C ARG A 274 -22.22 7.57 13.65
N LEU A 275 -22.67 8.38 12.70
CA LEU A 275 -22.25 9.78 12.58
C LEU A 275 -22.69 10.60 13.79
N ALA A 276 -23.94 10.46 14.22
CA ALA A 276 -24.45 11.13 15.42
C ALA A 276 -23.69 10.72 16.68
N GLU A 277 -23.36 9.43 16.83
CA GLU A 277 -22.55 8.93 17.95
C GLU A 277 -21.13 9.50 17.95
N LEU A 278 -20.48 9.55 16.77
CA LEU A 278 -19.14 10.14 16.64
C LEU A 278 -19.15 11.63 16.94
N GLN A 279 -20.17 12.36 16.50
CA GLN A 279 -20.33 13.79 16.76
C GLN A 279 -20.57 14.05 18.26
N ALA A 280 -21.40 13.25 18.93
CA ALA A 280 -21.59 13.35 20.38
C ALA A 280 -20.30 13.08 21.17
N LYS A 281 -19.49 12.09 20.73
CA LYS A 281 -18.17 11.81 21.32
C LYS A 281 -17.19 12.96 21.10
N GLU A 282 -17.22 13.61 19.94
CA GLU A 282 -16.40 14.79 19.66
C GLU A 282 -16.79 15.97 20.55
N GLN A 283 -18.09 16.26 20.67
CA GLN A 283 -18.60 17.31 21.56
C GLN A 283 -18.23 17.05 23.02
N SER A 284 -18.36 15.80 23.49
CA SER A 284 -17.94 15.41 24.85
C SER A 284 -16.43 15.61 25.06
N LYS A 285 -15.60 15.29 24.07
CA LYS A 285 -14.15 15.56 24.13
C LYS A 285 -13.83 17.06 24.13
N GLN A 286 -14.55 17.85 23.34
CA GLN A 286 -14.40 19.31 23.33
C GLN A 286 -14.79 19.91 24.68
N GLN A 287 -15.89 19.45 25.28
CA GLN A 287 -16.31 19.86 26.63
C GLN A 287 -15.26 19.47 27.69
N ALA A 288 -14.77 18.23 27.67
CA ALA A 288 -13.73 17.77 28.59
C ALA A 288 -12.41 18.56 28.40
N MET A 289 -12.06 18.92 27.17
CA MET A 289 -10.91 19.78 26.88
C MET A 289 -11.10 21.20 27.44
N LEU A 290 -12.29 21.79 27.28
CA LEU A 290 -12.62 23.10 27.84
C LEU A 290 -12.61 23.08 29.38
N GLU A 291 -13.09 22.00 29.99
CA GLU A 291 -13.06 21.79 31.44
C GLU A 291 -11.62 21.66 31.95
N GLN A 292 -10.79 20.85 31.29
CA GLN A 292 -9.38 20.67 31.66
C GLN A 292 -8.56 21.96 31.49
N LEU A 293 -8.94 22.84 30.55
CA LEU A 293 -8.33 24.16 30.36
C LEU A 293 -8.88 25.23 31.33
N GLY A 294 -9.85 24.90 32.17
CA GLY A 294 -10.50 25.85 33.08
C GLY A 294 -11.35 26.90 32.36
N LEU A 295 -11.67 26.69 31.07
CA LEU A 295 -12.44 27.59 30.22
C LEU A 295 -13.94 27.29 30.25
N ALA A 296 -14.35 26.17 30.85
CA ALA A 296 -15.75 25.77 30.95
C ALA A 296 -16.64 26.85 31.60
N HIS A 297 -16.09 27.65 32.53
CA HIS A 297 -16.83 28.73 33.21
C HIS A 297 -16.84 30.06 32.45
N LEU A 298 -16.08 30.20 31.36
CA LEU A 298 -16.03 31.42 30.54
C LEU A 298 -17.03 31.41 29.38
N ALA A 299 -17.44 30.23 28.90
CA ALA A 299 -18.33 30.08 27.76
C ALA A 299 -19.82 30.22 28.13
N THR A 300 -20.20 29.81 29.34
CA THR A 300 -21.53 30.08 29.90
C THR A 300 -21.47 31.44 30.58
N GLY A 301 -21.96 32.49 29.92
CA GLY A 301 -22.06 33.85 30.46
C GLY A 301 -23.05 33.98 31.64
N SER A 302 -23.02 33.08 32.62
CA SER A 302 -23.68 33.23 33.90
C SER A 302 -22.84 34.19 34.74
N GLY A 303 -23.35 35.40 34.88
CA GLY A 303 -22.66 36.52 35.49
C GLY A 303 -22.25 36.25 36.93
N ASP A 304 -20.97 36.51 37.20
CA ASP A 304 -20.63 37.24 38.39
C ASP A 304 -19.68 38.38 37.98
N SER A 305 -20.24 39.58 37.94
CA SER A 305 -19.73 40.77 37.26
C SER A 305 -18.71 41.54 38.11
N SER A 306 -17.75 40.86 38.71
CA SER A 306 -16.63 41.56 39.35
C SER A 306 -15.31 40.87 39.00
N GLN A 307 -14.44 41.60 38.29
CA GLN A 307 -13.07 41.23 37.92
C GLN A 307 -12.84 40.39 36.66
N THR A 308 -13.45 40.76 35.52
CA THR A 308 -12.78 40.49 34.23
C THR A 308 -11.69 41.53 34.01
N LYS A 309 -10.44 41.19 34.38
CA LYS A 309 -9.26 41.97 33.99
C LYS A 309 -9.16 41.93 32.46
N LYS A 310 -9.49 43.06 31.83
CA LYS A 310 -9.33 43.33 30.40
C LYS A 310 -7.87 43.08 30.02
N ILE A 311 -7.57 41.95 29.38
CA ILE A 311 -6.23 41.67 28.84
C ILE A 311 -6.08 42.53 27.57
N THR A 312 -5.57 43.74 27.77
CA THR A 312 -5.14 44.62 26.67
C THR A 312 -3.85 44.02 26.09
N ILE A 313 -3.97 43.30 24.98
CA ILE A 313 -2.83 42.84 24.18
C ILE A 313 -2.32 44.05 23.41
N ALA A 314 -1.12 44.54 23.75
CA ALA A 314 -0.48 45.65 23.06
C ALA A 314 -0.18 45.28 21.59
N PRO A 315 -0.32 46.21 20.63
CA PRO A 315 0.00 45.96 19.23
C PRO A 315 1.50 45.66 19.08
N ARG A 316 1.80 44.56 18.38
CA ARG A 316 3.17 44.22 17.96
C ARG A 316 3.67 45.29 16.99
N SER A 317 4.76 45.97 17.32
CA SER A 317 5.50 46.79 16.39
C SER A 317 6.29 45.89 15.43
N ASP A 318 5.88 45.88 14.17
CA ASP A 318 6.62 45.24 13.09
C ASP A 318 7.92 46.01 12.83
N VAL A 319 9.03 45.50 13.36
CA VAL A 319 10.38 45.97 13.03
C VAL A 319 10.78 45.32 11.71
N THR A 320 10.71 46.09 10.63
CA THR A 320 11.29 45.73 9.32
C THR A 320 12.78 46.07 9.31
N PRO A 321 13.69 45.10 9.13
CA PRO A 321 15.11 45.40 8.93
C PRO A 321 15.35 45.85 7.47
N LYS A 322 16.14 46.91 7.32
CA LYS A 322 16.76 47.34 6.04
C LYS A 322 18.00 46.52 5.75
#